data_AF-A0A2K3N5A3-F1
#
_entry.id   AF-A0A2K3N5A3-F1
#
_cell.length_a   1.000
_cell.length_b   1.000
_cell.length_c   1.000
_cell.angle_alpha   90.00
_cell.angle_beta   90.00
_cell.angle_gamma   90.00
#
_symmetry.space_group_name_H-M   'P 1'
#
loop_
_entity.id
_entity.type
_entity.pdbx_description
1 polymer ?
#
loop_
_entity_poly.entity_id
_entity_poly.type
_entity_poly.pdbx_seq_one_letter_code
_entity_poly.pdbx_strand_id
1 'polypeptide(L)'
;MRQIRAEIGAVSKADGSAIFEMGNTKVIAAVYGPREVRCEYSMANFSTGDRMRKPKGGDRRSTEISLVIRQTMEACILTHLMPRSQIDIYVQVLQADGGTRSACINAATLAFADAGIPMRDLVTSCSAGYLHSTPLLDLNYVEHSAGGPDVTVGILPKLDKVMLLQVY
;
A
#
# COMPACT_ATOMS: atom_id res chain seq x y z
N MET A 1 -5.01 15.77 5.69
CA MET A 1 -5.44 14.35 5.85
C MET A 1 -6.92 14.24 5.55
N ARG A 2 -7.27 13.35 4.62
CA ARG A 2 -8.62 13.08 4.16
C ARG A 2 -9.38 12.16 5.11
N GLN A 3 -10.67 11.95 4.84
CA GLN A 3 -11.47 10.95 5.55
C GLN A 3 -10.91 9.56 5.28
N ILE A 4 -10.45 8.87 6.33
CA ILE A 4 -9.98 7.48 6.26
C ILE A 4 -11.15 6.55 6.61
N ARG A 5 -11.29 5.47 5.85
CA ARG A 5 -12.13 4.32 6.19
C ARG A 5 -11.32 3.04 5.97
N ALA A 6 -11.48 2.09 6.87
CA ALA A 6 -10.86 0.78 6.79
C ALA A 6 -11.92 -0.28 7.08
N GLU A 7 -12.00 -1.29 6.23
CA GLU A 7 -12.96 -2.38 6.34
C GLU A 7 -12.19 -3.69 6.13
N ILE A 8 -12.42 -4.67 7.00
CA ILE A 8 -11.65 -5.91 7.10
C ILE A 8 -12.56 -7.10 6.73
N GLY A 9 -12.03 -8.17 6.15
CA GLY A 9 -12.82 -9.33 5.70
C GLY A 9 -13.60 -9.10 4.41
N ALA A 10 -13.17 -8.14 3.57
CA ALA A 10 -13.84 -7.76 2.32
C ALA A 10 -13.91 -8.87 1.25
N VAL A 11 -13.01 -9.87 1.30
CA VAL A 11 -12.93 -10.97 0.32
C VAL A 11 -13.07 -12.31 1.05
N SER A 12 -14.27 -12.89 1.04
CA SER A 12 -14.61 -14.14 1.73
C SER A 12 -13.88 -15.42 1.25
N LYS A 13 -13.02 -15.30 0.22
CA LYS A 13 -12.19 -16.40 -0.30
C LYS A 13 -10.70 -16.23 0.00
N ALA A 14 -10.29 -15.08 0.52
CA ALA A 14 -8.91 -14.83 0.95
C ALA A 14 -8.75 -15.25 2.41
N ASP A 15 -7.54 -15.62 2.81
CA ASP A 15 -7.24 -15.95 4.22
C ASP A 15 -7.23 -14.67 5.09
N GLY A 16 -6.92 -13.52 4.48
CA GLY A 16 -7.22 -12.20 5.04
C GLY A 16 -7.40 -11.15 3.95
N SER A 17 -8.16 -10.10 4.23
CA SER A 17 -8.44 -9.04 3.26
C SER A 17 -8.82 -7.72 3.92
N ALA A 18 -8.52 -6.62 3.24
CA ALA A 18 -8.92 -5.30 3.69
C ALA A 18 -9.21 -4.35 2.52
N ILE A 19 -10.22 -3.50 2.70
CA ILE A 19 -10.43 -2.29 1.90
C ILE A 19 -9.94 -1.11 2.73
N PHE A 20 -9.11 -0.27 2.12
CA PHE A 20 -8.65 1.00 2.68
C PHE A 20 -9.07 2.14 1.74
N GLU A 21 -9.83 3.09 2.29
CA GLU A 21 -10.25 4.30 1.62
C GLU A 21 -9.59 5.52 2.28
N MET A 22 -9.02 6.41 1.49
CA MET A 22 -8.44 7.67 1.94
C MET A 22 -8.92 8.79 1.02
N GLY A 23 -9.99 9.46 1.45
CA GLY A 23 -10.81 10.31 0.57
C GLY A 23 -11.36 9.51 -0.60
N ASN A 24 -10.98 9.91 -1.83
CA ASN A 24 -11.39 9.22 -3.05
C ASN A 24 -10.44 8.07 -3.46
N THR A 25 -9.27 7.94 -2.84
CA THR A 25 -8.38 6.80 -3.12
C THR A 25 -8.94 5.54 -2.44
N LYS A 26 -9.22 4.50 -3.21
CA LYS A 26 -9.74 3.21 -2.73
C LYS A 26 -8.83 2.08 -3.17
N VAL A 27 -8.35 1.30 -2.20
CA VAL A 27 -7.47 0.15 -2.42
C VAL A 27 -8.06 -1.07 -1.72
N ILE A 28 -8.07 -2.21 -2.40
CA ILE A 28 -8.34 -3.50 -1.79
C ILE A 28 -7.05 -4.33 -1.75
N ALA A 29 -6.79 -4.97 -0.63
CA ALA A 29 -5.71 -5.93 -0.46
C ALA A 29 -6.31 -7.29 -0.08
N ALA A 30 -5.83 -8.35 -0.71
CA ALA A 30 -6.17 -9.73 -0.37
C ALA A 30 -4.88 -10.52 -0.14
N VAL A 31 -4.88 -11.32 0.91
CA VAL A 31 -3.75 -12.12 1.39
C VAL A 31 -4.15 -13.59 1.37
N TYR A 32 -3.28 -14.42 0.79
CA TYR A 32 -3.48 -15.86 0.70
C TYR A 32 -2.27 -16.61 1.28
N GLY A 33 -2.57 -17.52 2.21
CA GLY A 33 -1.78 -18.68 2.58
C GLY A 33 -0.49 -18.48 3.37
N PRO A 34 0.07 -19.62 3.84
CA PRO A 34 1.50 -19.84 4.10
C PRO A 34 2.16 -20.97 3.23
N ARG A 35 2.82 -20.71 2.05
CA ARG A 35 3.68 -21.68 1.22
C ARG A 35 4.82 -21.13 0.23
N GLU A 36 6.06 -20.80 0.67
CA GLU A 36 7.25 -20.13 -0.02
C GLU A 36 7.15 -18.86 -0.99
N VAL A 37 7.12 -17.64 -0.42
CA VAL A 37 7.09 -16.18 -0.87
C VAL A 37 6.68 -15.66 -2.30
N ARG A 38 5.68 -14.71 -2.42
CA ARG A 38 5.50 -13.75 -3.57
C ARG A 38 4.57 -12.52 -3.30
N CYS A 39 4.72 -11.39 -4.01
CA CYS A 39 3.81 -10.22 -3.94
C CYS A 39 3.47 -9.67 -5.33
N GLU A 40 2.21 -9.27 -5.56
CA GLU A 40 1.73 -8.71 -6.83
C GLU A 40 0.84 -7.48 -6.62
N TYR A 41 1.31 -6.30 -7.05
CA TYR A 41 0.50 -5.09 -7.11
C TYR A 41 -0.08 -4.90 -8.51
N SER A 42 -1.38 -4.62 -8.59
CA SER A 42 -2.11 -4.35 -9.83
C SER A 42 -2.93 -3.07 -9.72
N MET A 43 -2.85 -2.20 -10.71
CA MET A 43 -3.70 -1.01 -10.78
C MET A 43 -4.90 -1.31 -11.71
N ALA A 44 -6.13 -1.11 -11.25
CA ALA A 44 -7.30 -1.37 -12.08
C ALA A 44 -7.36 -0.37 -13.25
N ASN A 45 -7.72 -0.84 -14.44
CA ASN A 45 -7.73 -0.01 -15.66
C ASN A 45 -8.71 1.18 -15.62
N PHE A 46 -9.62 1.21 -14.64
CA PHE A 46 -10.62 2.24 -14.38
C PHE A 46 -10.30 3.09 -13.14
N SER A 47 -9.15 2.88 -12.47
CA SER A 47 -8.83 3.55 -11.21
C SER A 47 -8.44 5.02 -11.35
N THR A 48 -8.13 5.47 -12.56
CA THR A 48 -7.90 6.87 -12.92
C THR A 48 -9.05 7.36 -13.80
N GLY A 49 -9.34 8.67 -13.79
CA GLY A 49 -10.40 9.26 -14.64
C GLY A 49 -10.18 9.04 -16.13
N ASP A 50 -8.92 8.96 -16.56
CA ASP A 50 -8.55 8.49 -17.90
C ASP A 50 -8.31 6.99 -17.95
N ARG A 51 -8.81 6.35 -19.01
CA ARG A 51 -8.73 4.89 -19.23
C ARG A 51 -7.28 4.44 -19.49
N MET A 52 -6.57 4.13 -18.42
CA MET A 52 -5.18 3.66 -18.43
C MET A 52 -5.03 2.40 -19.32
N ARG A 53 -4.44 2.54 -20.51
CA ARG A 53 -4.05 1.40 -21.34
C ARG A 53 -2.90 0.67 -20.64
N LYS A 54 -3.10 -0.59 -20.24
CA LYS A 54 -2.00 -1.44 -19.73
C LYS A 54 -0.84 -1.41 -20.73
N PRO A 55 0.36 -0.94 -20.34
CA PRO A 55 1.51 -0.91 -21.25
C PRO A 55 1.93 -2.34 -21.58
N LYS A 56 2.12 -2.64 -22.88
CA LYS A 56 2.43 -3.99 -23.39
C LYS A 56 3.77 -4.57 -22.90
N GLY A 57 4.58 -3.80 -22.18
CA GLY A 57 5.90 -4.20 -21.64
C GLY A 57 5.98 -4.24 -20.11
N GLY A 58 4.85 -4.22 -19.40
CA GLY A 58 4.80 -4.09 -17.94
C GLY A 58 4.94 -2.63 -17.48
N ASP A 59 4.26 -2.28 -16.40
CA ASP A 59 4.34 -0.94 -15.82
C ASP A 59 5.47 -0.90 -14.78
N ARG A 60 6.56 -0.20 -15.07
CA ARG A 60 7.71 -0.06 -14.16
C ARG A 60 7.29 0.47 -12.78
N ARG A 61 6.29 1.36 -12.73
CA ARG A 61 5.74 1.91 -11.49
C ARG A 61 5.04 0.83 -10.65
N SER A 62 4.31 -0.08 -11.31
CA SER A 62 3.68 -1.24 -10.65
C SER A 62 4.70 -2.21 -10.05
N THR A 63 5.81 -2.45 -10.74
CA THR A 63 6.91 -3.29 -10.26
C THR A 63 7.65 -2.66 -9.08
N GLU A 64 7.91 -1.36 -9.14
CA GLU A 64 8.52 -0.59 -8.05
C GLU A 64 7.65 -0.62 -6.79
N ILE A 65 6.35 -0.33 -6.93
CA ILE A 65 5.38 -0.39 -5.81
C ILE A 65 5.26 -1.82 -5.26
N SER A 66 5.26 -2.86 -6.11
CA SER A 66 5.30 -4.26 -5.67
C SER A 66 6.53 -4.55 -4.81
N LEU A 67 7.70 -4.12 -5.25
CA LEU A 67 8.97 -4.35 -4.57
C LEU A 67 9.05 -3.60 -3.24
N VAL A 68 8.57 -2.35 -3.22
CA VAL A 68 8.41 -1.51 -2.03
C VAL A 68 7.52 -2.18 -0.98
N ILE A 69 6.32 -2.63 -1.37
CA ILE A 69 5.39 -3.28 -0.45
C ILE A 69 6.02 -4.58 0.07
N ARG A 70 6.61 -5.40 -0.82
CA ARG A 70 7.30 -6.64 -0.45
C ARG A 70 8.39 -6.40 0.61
N GLN A 71 9.32 -5.48 0.36
CA GLN A 71 10.42 -5.16 1.29
C GLN A 71 9.91 -4.63 2.63
N THR A 72 8.87 -3.78 2.60
CA THR A 72 8.26 -3.21 3.81
C THR A 72 7.64 -4.30 4.68
N MET A 73 6.90 -5.24 4.08
CA MET A 73 6.23 -6.33 4.80
C MET A 73 7.21 -7.41 5.27
N GLU A 74 8.17 -7.80 4.42
CA GLU A 74 9.20 -8.81 4.71
C GLU A 74 10.00 -8.48 5.99
N ALA A 75 10.26 -7.20 6.25
CA ALA A 75 10.96 -6.76 7.46
C ALA A 75 10.07 -6.72 8.74
N CYS A 76 8.74 -6.65 8.57
CA CYS A 76 7.78 -6.54 9.66
C CYS A 76 7.23 -7.90 10.11
N ILE A 77 7.11 -8.86 9.18
CA ILE A 77 6.66 -10.23 9.44
C ILE A 77 7.71 -11.01 10.23
N LEU A 78 7.28 -11.85 11.16
CA LEU A 78 8.14 -12.77 11.89
C LEU A 78 8.38 -14.05 11.10
N THR A 79 9.21 -13.94 10.05
CA THR A 79 9.62 -15.04 9.17
C THR A 79 10.16 -16.27 9.92
N HIS A 80 10.77 -16.09 11.10
CA HIS A 80 11.27 -17.18 11.94
C HIS A 80 10.18 -18.10 12.51
N LEU A 81 8.92 -17.61 12.63
CA LEU A 81 7.77 -18.41 13.07
C LEU A 81 7.15 -19.22 11.94
N MET A 82 7.48 -18.91 10.68
CA MET A 82 6.89 -19.52 9.49
C MET A 82 7.97 -19.97 8.49
N PRO A 83 8.82 -20.95 8.87
CA PRO A 83 9.78 -21.53 7.96
C PRO A 83 9.05 -22.24 6.80
N ARG A 84 9.43 -21.89 5.56
CA ARG A 84 8.87 -22.41 4.28
C ARG A 84 7.47 -21.86 3.91
N SER A 85 7.18 -20.59 4.18
CA SER A 85 5.89 -19.95 3.86
C SER A 85 5.95 -18.80 2.84
N GLN A 86 4.89 -18.68 2.03
CA GLN A 86 4.53 -17.59 1.13
C GLN A 86 3.36 -16.94 1.78
N ILE A 87 3.37 -15.64 1.79
CA ILE A 87 2.13 -14.92 1.88
C ILE A 87 1.99 -14.25 0.54
N ASP A 88 1.01 -14.68 -0.24
CA ASP A 88 0.70 -14.07 -1.53
C ASP A 88 -0.19 -12.87 -1.29
N ILE A 89 0.36 -11.68 -1.53
CA ILE A 89 -0.36 -10.41 -1.40
C ILE A 89 -0.78 -9.95 -2.80
N TYR A 90 -2.08 -9.73 -2.96
CA TYR A 90 -2.66 -9.04 -4.11
C TYR A 90 -3.17 -7.68 -3.67
N VAL A 91 -2.52 -6.61 -4.12
CA VAL A 91 -2.98 -5.24 -3.87
C VAL A 91 -3.57 -4.69 -5.15
N GLN A 92 -4.86 -4.33 -5.12
CA GLN A 92 -5.58 -3.75 -6.24
C GLN A 92 -6.09 -2.34 -5.92
N VAL A 93 -5.59 -1.36 -6.66
CA VAL A 93 -6.11 0.01 -6.59
C VAL A 93 -7.40 0.08 -7.42
N LEU A 94 -8.52 0.36 -6.77
CA LEU A 94 -9.84 0.50 -7.38
C LEU A 94 -10.10 1.94 -7.84
N GLN A 95 -9.62 2.93 -7.08
CA GLN A 95 -9.71 4.35 -7.38
C GLN A 95 -8.46 5.07 -6.85
N ALA A 96 -7.91 6.01 -7.62
CA ALA A 96 -6.66 6.69 -7.32
C ALA A 96 -6.83 8.22 -7.39
N ASP A 97 -6.67 8.91 -6.26
CA ASP A 97 -6.74 10.36 -6.12
C ASP A 97 -5.53 10.92 -5.34
N GLY A 98 -4.33 10.38 -5.61
CA GLY A 98 -3.11 10.71 -4.85
C GLY A 98 -2.96 9.85 -3.57
N GLY A 99 -1.74 9.86 -3.00
CA GLY A 99 -1.41 9.02 -1.83
C GLY A 99 -1.56 7.51 -2.06
N THR A 100 -1.53 7.02 -3.31
CA THR A 100 -1.80 5.60 -3.62
C THR A 100 -0.78 4.66 -2.99
N ARG A 101 0.51 5.05 -2.96
CA ARG A 101 1.60 4.25 -2.35
C ARG A 101 1.33 3.96 -0.86
N SER A 102 0.99 5.01 -0.10
CA SER A 102 0.68 4.89 1.34
C SER A 102 -0.64 4.15 1.57
N ALA A 103 -1.68 4.44 0.79
CA ALA A 103 -2.93 3.68 0.85
C ALA A 103 -2.73 2.18 0.60
N CYS A 104 -1.82 1.79 -0.30
CA CYS A 104 -1.49 0.39 -0.59
C CYS A 104 -0.75 -0.32 0.54
N ILE A 105 0.21 0.34 1.18
CA ILE A 105 0.93 -0.22 2.34
C ILE A 105 -0.06 -0.39 3.51
N ASN A 106 -0.92 0.58 3.76
CA ASN A 106 -1.93 0.54 4.82
C ASN A 106 -3.02 -0.52 4.56
N ALA A 107 -3.49 -0.67 3.32
CA ALA A 107 -4.41 -1.75 2.94
C ALA A 107 -3.78 -3.13 3.17
N ALA A 108 -2.52 -3.29 2.75
CA ALA A 108 -1.83 -4.56 2.90
C ALA A 108 -1.59 -4.92 4.38
N THR A 109 -1.20 -3.98 5.26
CA THR A 109 -1.02 -4.30 6.69
C THR A 109 -2.30 -4.72 7.39
N LEU A 110 -3.43 -4.12 7.03
CA LEU A 110 -4.74 -4.55 7.52
C LEU A 110 -5.08 -5.97 7.04
N ALA A 111 -4.83 -6.30 5.77
CA ALA A 111 -5.04 -7.65 5.25
C ALA A 111 -4.11 -8.71 5.88
N PHE A 112 -2.87 -8.34 6.24
CA PHE A 112 -1.98 -9.20 7.04
C PHE A 112 -2.48 -9.44 8.46
N ALA A 113 -3.03 -8.41 9.10
CA ALA A 113 -3.60 -8.51 10.44
C ALA A 113 -4.85 -9.42 10.45
N ASP A 114 -5.69 -9.29 9.43
CA ASP A 114 -6.87 -10.15 9.20
C ASP A 114 -6.48 -11.63 9.00
N ALA A 115 -5.46 -11.88 8.18
CA ALA A 115 -4.91 -13.21 7.93
C ALA A 115 -4.24 -13.87 9.16
N GLY A 116 -4.22 -13.20 10.33
CA GLY A 116 -3.61 -13.71 11.55
C GLY A 116 -2.09 -13.88 11.48
N ILE A 117 -1.42 -13.22 10.53
CA ILE A 117 0.01 -13.39 10.30
C ILE A 117 0.82 -12.70 11.40
N PRO A 118 1.76 -13.40 12.07
CA PRO A 118 2.54 -12.81 13.15
C PRO A 118 3.50 -11.74 12.62
N MET A 119 3.13 -10.48 12.86
CA MET A 119 3.96 -9.29 12.62
C MET A 119 4.54 -8.76 13.93
N ARG A 120 5.71 -8.12 13.87
CA ARG A 120 6.30 -7.39 15.00
C ARG A 120 5.44 -6.21 15.43
N ASP A 121 4.92 -5.51 14.42
CA ASP A 121 4.22 -4.24 14.52
C ASP A 121 3.46 -3.97 13.21
N LEU A 122 2.47 -3.08 13.25
CA LEU A 122 1.67 -2.65 12.11
C LEU A 122 2.36 -1.50 11.39
N VAL A 123 2.77 -1.68 10.13
CA VAL A 123 3.23 -0.57 9.30
C VAL A 123 2.08 0.41 9.09
N THR A 124 2.34 1.69 9.39
CA THR A 124 1.50 2.81 8.98
C THR A 124 2.31 3.70 8.05
N SER A 125 1.67 4.23 7.02
CA SER A 125 2.34 5.06 6.03
C SER A 125 1.48 6.24 5.61
N CYS A 126 2.17 7.35 5.31
CA CYS A 126 1.55 8.59 4.87
C CYS A 126 2.44 9.25 3.81
N SER A 127 1.80 9.98 2.90
CA SER A 127 2.47 10.84 1.93
C SER A 127 2.32 12.29 2.37
N ALA A 128 3.41 13.05 2.37
CA ALA A 128 3.43 14.49 2.55
C ALA A 128 4.12 15.15 1.35
N GLY A 129 4.04 16.46 1.22
CA GLY A 129 4.83 17.21 0.25
C GLY A 129 4.78 18.69 0.51
N TYR A 130 5.34 19.47 -0.42
CA TYR A 130 5.51 20.90 -0.24
C TYR A 130 4.99 21.66 -1.46
N LEU A 131 4.00 22.53 -1.24
CA LEU A 131 3.31 23.25 -2.32
C LEU A 131 3.11 24.72 -1.92
N HIS A 132 3.46 25.66 -2.80
CA HIS A 132 3.32 27.11 -2.59
C HIS A 132 3.84 27.60 -1.22
N SER A 133 5.04 27.14 -0.82
CA SER A 133 5.65 27.44 0.48
C SER A 133 4.88 26.94 1.71
N THR A 134 3.99 25.96 1.54
CA THR A 134 3.25 25.31 2.63
C THR A 134 3.49 23.79 2.63
N PRO A 135 3.81 23.18 3.79
CA PRO A 135 3.87 21.73 3.91
C PRO A 135 2.45 21.16 3.97
N LEU A 136 2.12 20.26 3.05
CA LEU A 136 0.84 19.56 2.98
C LEU A 136 1.01 18.10 3.39
N LEU A 137 0.12 17.63 4.26
CA LEU A 137 0.04 16.23 4.66
C LEU A 137 -1.18 15.58 4.02
N ASP A 138 -0.93 14.45 3.34
CA ASP A 138 -1.87 13.67 2.53
C ASP A 138 -2.31 14.36 1.23
N LEU A 139 -1.38 14.42 0.27
CA LEU A 139 -1.56 15.05 -1.05
C LEU A 139 -2.67 14.40 -1.90
N ASN A 140 -3.51 15.25 -2.49
CA ASN A 140 -4.46 14.92 -3.55
C ASN A 140 -3.79 14.76 -4.92
N TYR A 141 -4.50 14.19 -5.90
CA TYR A 141 -3.98 14.06 -7.28
C TYR A 141 -3.59 15.42 -7.89
N VAL A 142 -4.43 16.45 -7.69
CA VAL A 142 -4.17 17.81 -8.20
C VAL A 142 -2.93 18.44 -7.56
N GLU A 143 -2.73 18.24 -6.26
CA GLU A 143 -1.61 18.80 -5.51
C GLU A 143 -0.28 18.11 -5.87
N HIS A 144 -0.31 16.79 -6.06
CA HIS A 144 0.85 16.03 -6.57
C HIS A 144 1.16 16.38 -8.04
N SER A 145 0.14 16.61 -8.87
CA SER A 145 0.30 17.06 -10.26
C SER A 145 0.82 18.51 -10.39
N ALA A 146 0.75 19.30 -9.31
CA ALA A 146 1.31 20.65 -9.28
C ALA A 146 2.85 20.70 -9.22
N GLY A 147 3.53 19.54 -9.12
CA GLY A 147 4.99 19.44 -9.27
C GLY A 147 5.82 19.92 -8.09
N GLY A 148 5.22 20.04 -6.90
CA GLY A 148 5.96 20.19 -5.64
C GLY A 148 6.59 18.86 -5.20
N PRO A 149 7.71 18.87 -4.45
CA PRO A 149 8.36 17.65 -4.00
C PRO A 149 7.46 16.85 -3.05
N ASP A 150 7.42 15.53 -3.22
CA ASP A 150 6.63 14.61 -2.39
C ASP A 150 7.49 13.57 -1.67
N VAL A 151 7.08 13.25 -0.44
CA VAL A 151 7.73 12.29 0.43
C VAL A 151 6.70 11.26 0.90
N THR A 152 6.94 9.99 0.61
CA THR A 152 6.18 8.88 1.20
C THR A 152 7.00 8.27 2.34
N VAL A 153 6.43 8.23 3.54
CA VAL A 153 7.06 7.66 4.73
C VAL A 153 6.23 6.48 5.23
N GLY A 154 6.89 5.37 5.55
CA GLY A 154 6.31 4.23 6.26
C GLY A 154 7.04 3.99 7.57
N ILE A 155 6.29 3.91 8.68
CA ILE A 155 6.81 3.75 10.05
C ILE A 155 6.20 2.53 10.74
N LEU A 156 6.94 2.00 11.71
CA LEU A 156 6.49 1.03 12.69
C LEU A 156 6.24 1.77 14.03
N PRO A 157 4.98 2.09 14.39
CA PRO A 157 4.67 2.95 15.56
C PRO A 157 5.15 2.40 16.90
N LYS A 158 5.19 1.07 17.08
CA LYS A 158 5.59 0.40 18.33
C LYS A 158 7.11 0.26 18.46
N LEU A 159 7.83 0.27 17.33
CA LEU A 159 9.29 0.17 17.27
C LEU A 159 9.97 1.53 17.01
N ASP A 160 9.19 2.59 16.86
CA ASP A 160 9.59 3.96 16.49
C ASP A 160 10.62 3.99 15.33
N LYS A 161 10.37 3.14 14.33
CA LYS A 161 11.32 2.88 13.24
C LYS A 161 10.74 3.24 11.89
N VAL A 162 11.46 4.11 11.16
CA VAL A 162 11.20 4.35 9.74
C VAL A 162 11.62 3.11 8.94
N MET A 163 10.66 2.53 8.23
CA MET A 163 10.83 1.37 7.36
C MET A 163 10.93 1.74 5.89
N LEU A 164 10.26 2.83 5.50
CA LEU A 164 10.24 3.33 4.14
C LEU A 164 10.38 4.84 4.15
N LEU A 165 11.28 5.34 3.31
CA LEU A 165 11.39 6.73 2.91
C LEU A 165 11.57 6.76 1.40
N GLN A 166 10.63 7.36 0.67
CA GLN A 166 10.81 7.69 -0.75
C GLN A 166 10.55 9.18 -0.95
N VAL A 167 11.41 9.83 -1.74
CA VAL A 167 11.34 11.26 -2.07
C VAL A 167 11.33 11.39 -3.59
N TYR A 168 10.48 12.26 -4.13
CA TYR A 168 10.35 12.58 -5.56
C TYR A 168 10.27 14.09 -5.77
#